data_AF-A0A917YNF5-F1
#
_entry.id   AF-A0A917YNF5-F1
#
_cell.length_a   1.000
_cell.length_b   1.000
_cell.length_c   1.000
_cell.angle_alpha   90.00
_cell.angle_beta   90.00
_cell.angle_gamma   90.00
#
_symmetry.space_group_name_H-M   'P 1'
#
loop_
_entity.id
_entity.type
_entity.pdbx_description
1 polymer ?
#
loop_
_entity_poly.entity_id
_entity_poly.type
_entity_poly.pdbx_seq_one_letter_code
_entity_poly.pdbx_strand_id
1 'polypeptide(L)'
;MSAIAQPLISARIALALSQVEYQRLPSGLIKQWGVGTTDSGGTVAITFPIAFPTALRQVVATDQSAAATANNAHIVSTMNRTSSGFTAITCRYDGTLNSSAFSYIAIGN
;
A
#
# COMPACT_ATOMS: atom_id res chain seq x y z
N MET A 1 21.49 -32.23 22.32
CA MET A 1 20.13 -31.72 22.65
C MET A 1 20.35 -30.48 23.51
N SER A 2 19.97 -29.27 23.16
CA SER A 2 18.90 -28.80 22.29
C SER A 2 19.32 -27.46 21.70
N ALA A 3 19.15 -27.28 20.39
CA ALA A 3 19.35 -26.00 19.73
C ALA A 3 18.25 -25.03 20.19
N ILE A 4 18.64 -23.98 20.90
CA ILE A 4 17.73 -22.89 21.26
C ILE A 4 17.57 -22.06 19.98
N ALA A 5 16.49 -22.32 19.24
CA ALA A 5 16.12 -21.55 18.06
C ALA A 5 15.92 -20.07 18.46
N GLN A 6 16.80 -19.20 17.97
CA GLN A 6 16.63 -17.76 18.11
C GLN A 6 15.42 -17.29 17.28
N PRO A 7 14.57 -16.40 17.78
CA PRO A 7 13.40 -15.93 17.04
C PRO A 7 13.86 -15.12 15.82
N LEU A 8 13.41 -15.54 14.64
CA LEU A 8 13.74 -14.98 13.32
C LEU A 8 13.11 -13.60 13.06
N ILE A 9 13.25 -12.64 13.98
CA ILE A 9 12.72 -11.27 13.80
C ILE A 9 13.83 -10.24 13.51
N SER A 10 15.12 -10.55 13.72
CA SER A 10 16.16 -9.49 13.73
C SER A 10 17.14 -9.45 12.54
N ALA A 11 16.87 -10.13 11.42
CA ALA A 11 17.80 -10.16 10.26
C ALA A 11 17.40 -9.25 9.07
N ARG A 12 16.41 -8.36 9.20
CA ARG A 12 15.97 -7.45 8.11
C ARG A 12 16.30 -5.98 8.39
N ILE A 13 17.56 -5.69 8.65
CA ILE A 13 18.08 -4.32 8.61
C ILE A 13 19.19 -4.28 7.56
N ALA A 14 19.07 -3.29 6.66
CA ALA A 14 20.03 -2.89 5.61
C ALA A 14 19.89 -3.56 4.22
N LEU A 15 18.77 -3.31 3.55
CA LEU A 15 18.82 -2.75 2.19
C LEU A 15 17.50 -2.04 1.89
N ALA A 16 17.59 -0.81 1.40
CA ALA A 16 16.53 0.19 1.36
C ALA A 16 15.24 -0.20 0.61
N LEU A 17 14.09 0.14 1.21
CA LEU A 17 12.86 0.65 0.57
C LEU A 17 11.96 -0.28 -0.26
N SER A 18 11.44 -1.37 0.32
CA SER A 18 10.05 -1.75 0.02
C SER A 18 9.23 -1.62 1.28
N GLN A 19 8.73 -0.40 1.53
CA GLN A 19 7.80 -0.10 2.61
C GLN A 19 6.42 -0.67 2.25
N VAL A 20 6.41 -1.96 1.93
CA VAL A 20 5.25 -2.76 1.61
C VAL A 20 5.42 -4.10 2.31
N GLU A 21 4.60 -4.35 3.32
CA GLU A 21 4.72 -5.48 4.24
C GLU A 21 3.40 -6.26 4.30
N TYR A 22 3.43 -7.44 4.92
CA TYR A 22 2.23 -8.24 5.14
C TYR A 22 2.25 -9.04 6.44
N GLN A 23 1.05 -9.37 6.94
CA GLN A 23 0.83 -10.32 8.03
C GLN A 23 -0.27 -11.30 7.62
N ARG A 24 0.03 -12.60 7.71
CA ARG A 24 -0.98 -13.67 7.61
C ARG A 24 -1.47 -14.04 9.01
N LEU A 25 -2.78 -14.16 9.18
CA LEU A 25 -3.40 -14.62 10.41
C LEU A 25 -3.75 -16.11 10.31
N PRO A 26 -3.78 -16.86 11.44
CA PRO A 26 -4.17 -18.28 11.43
C PRO A 26 -5.55 -18.55 10.82
N SER A 27 -6.44 -17.56 10.81
CA SER A 27 -7.75 -17.63 10.16
C SER A 27 -7.71 -17.64 8.62
N GLY A 28 -6.54 -17.48 8.01
CA GLY A 28 -6.37 -17.32 6.57
C GLY A 28 -6.51 -15.87 6.09
N LEU A 29 -6.87 -14.92 6.97
CA LEU A 29 -6.89 -13.51 6.64
C LEU A 29 -5.45 -12.98 6.43
N ILE A 30 -5.27 -12.19 5.38
CA ILE A 30 -4.02 -11.52 5.04
C ILE A 30 -4.25 -10.01 5.15
N LYS A 31 -3.33 -9.32 5.82
CA LYS A 31 -3.23 -7.86 5.83
C LYS A 31 -1.95 -7.47 5.12
N GLN A 32 -2.01 -6.48 4.23
CA GLN A 32 -0.84 -5.91 3.55
C GLN A 32 -0.93 -4.39 3.67
N TRP A 33 0.20 -3.70 3.83
CA TRP A 33 0.22 -2.24 3.91
C TRP A 33 1.46 -1.70 3.25
N GLY A 34 1.41 -0.44 2.84
CA GLY A 34 2.58 0.24 2.35
C GLY A 34 2.35 1.69 2.01
N VAL A 35 3.31 2.27 1.31
CA VAL A 35 3.23 3.64 0.76
C VAL A 35 3.42 3.63 -0.75
N GLY A 36 3.00 4.71 -1.38
CA GLY A 36 3.25 4.97 -2.79
C GLY A 36 3.19 6.46 -3.09
N THR A 37 3.69 6.83 -4.26
CA THR A 37 3.60 8.19 -4.78
C THR A 37 3.08 8.10 -6.21
N THR A 38 1.98 8.77 -6.50
CA THR A 38 1.48 8.91 -7.87
C THR A 38 2.40 9.80 -8.68
N ASP A 39 2.44 9.62 -9.99
CA ASP A 39 3.21 10.49 -10.89
C ASP A 39 2.49 11.82 -11.19
N SER A 40 3.05 12.64 -12.09
CA SER A 40 2.40 13.88 -12.54
C SER A 40 1.09 13.64 -13.29
N GLY A 41 0.85 12.43 -13.80
CA GLY A 41 -0.43 11.99 -14.34
C GLY A 41 -1.42 11.57 -13.25
N GLY A 42 -1.04 11.72 -11.98
CA GLY A 42 -1.89 11.43 -10.83
C GLY A 42 -2.21 9.95 -10.67
N THR A 43 -1.41 9.04 -11.23
CA THR A 43 -1.67 7.59 -11.08
C THR A 43 -0.41 6.81 -10.70
N VAL A 44 -0.60 5.68 -10.03
CA VAL A 44 0.45 4.66 -9.86
C VAL A 44 -0.19 3.30 -9.63
N ALA A 45 0.37 2.26 -10.26
CA ALA A 45 0.00 0.88 -9.99
C ALA A 45 0.82 0.35 -8.80
N ILE A 46 0.13 -0.23 -7.82
CA ILE A 46 0.73 -0.85 -6.64
C ILE A 46 0.53 -2.36 -6.73
N THR A 47 1.64 -3.09 -6.66
CA THR A 47 1.64 -4.55 -6.57
C THR A 47 1.78 -4.96 -5.11
N PHE A 48 0.93 -5.86 -4.65
CA PHE A 48 1.04 -6.43 -3.31
C PHE A 48 2.24 -7.39 -3.19
N PRO A 49 2.92 -7.46 -2.03
CA PRO A 49 4.02 -8.40 -1.79
C PRO A 49 3.64 -9.86 -2.04
N ILE A 50 2.40 -10.21 -1.73
CA ILE A 50 1.81 -11.50 -2.04
C ILE A 50 0.41 -11.29 -2.64
N ALA A 51 0.01 -12.12 -3.59
CA ALA A 51 -1.38 -12.12 -4.05
C ALA A 51 -2.30 -12.65 -2.94
N PHE A 52 -3.50 -12.09 -2.82
CA PHE A 52 -4.59 -12.66 -2.03
C PHE A 52 -5.10 -13.92 -2.72
N PRO A 53 -4.94 -15.13 -2.13
CA PRO A 53 -5.25 -16.40 -2.80
C PRO A 53 -6.68 -16.53 -3.32
N THR A 54 -7.64 -15.92 -2.62
CA THR A 54 -9.07 -15.97 -2.93
C THR A 54 -9.55 -14.63 -3.48
N ALA A 55 -9.41 -13.55 -2.70
CA ALA A 55 -9.90 -12.23 -3.06
C ALA A 55 -9.28 -11.10 -2.20
N LEU A 56 -9.02 -9.97 -2.85
CA LEU A 56 -8.90 -8.67 -2.16
C LEU A 56 -10.29 -8.24 -1.70
N ARG A 57 -10.47 -8.06 -0.39
CA ARG A 57 -11.75 -7.63 0.20
C ARG A 57 -11.83 -6.12 0.30
N GLN A 58 -10.76 -5.50 0.77
CA GLN A 58 -10.72 -4.04 0.89
C GLN A 58 -9.30 -3.51 0.73
N VAL A 59 -9.18 -2.35 0.09
CA VAL A 59 -8.02 -1.46 0.20
C VAL A 59 -8.50 -0.09 0.61
N VAL A 60 -7.78 0.53 1.54
CA VAL A 60 -7.97 1.91 1.97
C VAL A 60 -6.65 2.61 1.75
N ALA A 61 -6.68 3.69 0.98
CA ALA A 61 -5.54 4.57 0.77
C ALA A 61 -5.81 5.93 1.43
N THR A 62 -4.77 6.57 1.93
CA THR A 62 -4.85 7.84 2.64
C THR A 62 -3.69 8.71 2.21
N ASP A 63 -4.02 9.96 1.85
CA ASP A 63 -3.07 10.97 1.46
C ASP A 63 -2.02 11.23 2.56
N GLN A 64 -0.77 11.43 2.15
CA GLN A 64 0.34 11.84 3.02
C GLN A 64 0.92 13.19 2.60
N SER A 65 0.26 13.92 1.70
CA SER A 65 0.73 15.25 1.30
C SER A 65 0.58 16.27 2.43
N ALA A 66 1.19 17.42 2.22
CA ALA A 66 1.13 18.57 3.11
C ALA A 66 -0.32 19.12 3.25
N ALA A 67 -0.47 20.31 3.84
CA ALA A 67 -1.78 20.93 4.03
C ALA A 67 -2.64 20.92 2.75
N ALA A 68 -3.94 20.68 2.94
CA ALA A 68 -4.94 20.71 1.88
C ALA A 68 -5.02 22.11 1.25
N THR A 69 -4.39 22.26 0.08
CA THR A 69 -4.43 23.52 -0.70
C THR A 69 -4.94 23.27 -2.11
N ALA A 70 -5.37 24.33 -2.78
CA ALA A 70 -5.87 24.28 -4.15
C ALA A 70 -4.87 23.66 -5.15
N ASN A 71 -3.56 23.79 -4.89
CA ASN A 71 -2.50 23.36 -5.82
C ASN A 71 -1.95 21.96 -5.53
N ASN A 72 -2.29 21.38 -4.37
CA ASN A 72 -1.83 20.06 -3.97
C ASN A 72 -2.89 19.01 -4.32
N ALA A 73 -2.45 17.83 -4.77
CA ALA A 73 -3.37 16.70 -4.94
C ALA A 73 -3.56 15.99 -3.59
N HIS A 74 -4.82 15.69 -3.26
CA HIS A 74 -5.19 15.09 -1.97
C HIS A 74 -6.26 14.02 -2.09
N ILE A 75 -7.02 14.02 -3.19
CA ILE A 75 -8.10 13.05 -3.38
C ILE A 75 -7.47 11.75 -3.82
N VAL A 76 -7.20 10.84 -2.87
CA VAL A 76 -6.68 9.51 -3.18
C VAL A 76 -7.84 8.54 -3.40
N SER A 77 -8.06 8.12 -4.65
CA SER A 77 -9.02 7.06 -5.01
C SER A 77 -8.28 5.79 -5.41
N THR A 78 -8.95 4.63 -5.28
CA THR A 78 -8.40 3.33 -5.70
C THR A 78 -9.26 2.71 -6.80
N MET A 79 -8.66 2.34 -7.93
CA MET A 79 -9.31 1.62 -9.03
C MET A 79 -8.57 0.31 -9.35
N ASN A 80 -9.09 -0.50 -10.28
CA ASN A 80 -8.47 -1.74 -10.77
C ASN A 80 -8.00 -2.68 -9.63
N ARG A 81 -8.86 -2.85 -8.63
CA ARG A 81 -8.59 -3.61 -7.40
C ARG A 81 -8.66 -5.11 -7.69
N THR A 82 -7.53 -5.79 -7.67
CA THR A 82 -7.41 -7.24 -7.93
C THR A 82 -6.76 -7.96 -6.74
N SER A 83 -6.62 -9.27 -6.84
CA SER A 83 -5.89 -10.05 -5.82
C SER A 83 -4.41 -9.72 -5.75
N SER A 84 -3.80 -9.16 -6.79
CA SER A 84 -2.37 -8.88 -6.88
C SER A 84 -2.01 -7.41 -6.73
N GLY A 85 -2.97 -6.49 -6.78
CA GLY A 85 -2.69 -5.07 -6.67
C GLY A 85 -3.90 -4.16 -6.82
N PHE A 86 -3.61 -2.87 -6.94
CA PHE A 86 -4.59 -1.82 -7.24
C PHE A 86 -3.89 -0.63 -7.91
N THR A 87 -4.66 0.27 -8.51
CA THR A 87 -4.16 1.56 -8.99
C THR A 87 -4.63 2.66 -8.06
N ALA A 88 -3.71 3.46 -7.54
CA ALA A 88 -4.02 4.70 -6.83
C ALA A 88 -4.16 5.85 -7.85
N ILE A 89 -5.11 6.75 -7.60
CA ILE A 89 -5.34 7.95 -8.39
C ILE A 89 -5.40 9.15 -7.46
N THR A 90 -4.75 10.24 -7.83
CA THR A 90 -4.73 11.50 -7.09
C THR A 90 -5.12 12.67 -7.98
N CYS A 91 -5.97 13.55 -7.45
CA CYS A 91 -6.26 14.83 -8.07
C CYS A 91 -6.29 15.97 -7.04
N ARG A 92 -6.13 17.19 -7.56
CA ARG A 92 -6.41 18.44 -6.85
C ARG A 92 -7.92 18.61 -6.65
N TYR A 93 -8.29 19.62 -5.86
CA TYR A 93 -9.71 19.97 -5.62
C TYR A 93 -10.50 20.23 -6.92
N ASP A 94 -9.83 20.72 -7.98
CA ASP A 94 -10.42 21.03 -9.28
C ASP A 94 -10.51 19.81 -10.21
N GLY A 95 -10.10 18.63 -9.74
CA GLY A 95 -10.09 17.39 -10.51
C GLY A 95 -8.85 17.20 -11.38
N THR A 96 -7.93 18.17 -11.45
CA THR A 96 -6.68 18.04 -12.19
C THR A 96 -5.79 16.97 -11.55
N LEU A 97 -5.35 16.00 -12.35
CA LEU A 97 -4.42 14.96 -11.91
C LEU A 97 -3.05 15.57 -11.58
N ASN A 98 -2.46 15.13 -10.47
CA ASN A 98 -1.14 15.56 -10.05
C ASN A 98 -0.56 14.56 -9.03
N SER A 99 0.75 14.60 -8.81
CA SER A 99 1.46 13.73 -7.87
C SER A 99 1.06 14.01 -6.42
N SER A 100 0.86 12.95 -5.64
CA SER A 100 0.77 12.97 -4.19
C SER A 100 1.30 11.67 -3.59
N ALA A 101 1.90 11.76 -2.40
CA ALA A 101 2.27 10.61 -1.59
C ALA A 101 1.05 10.09 -0.83
N PHE A 102 0.97 8.77 -0.62
CA PHE A 102 -0.10 8.13 0.12
C PHE A 102 0.40 6.89 0.86
N SER A 103 -0.30 6.51 1.92
CA SER A 103 -0.24 5.17 2.53
C SER A 103 -1.47 4.36 2.19
N TYR A 104 -1.37 3.04 2.28
CA TYR A 104 -2.52 2.16 2.18
C TYR A 104 -2.44 0.96 3.13
N ILE A 105 -3.62 0.41 3.41
CA ILE A 105 -3.79 -0.93 3.99
C ILE A 105 -4.80 -1.71 3.14
N ALA A 106 -4.48 -2.96 2.87
CA ALA A 106 -5.29 -3.92 2.14
C ALA A 106 -5.55 -5.16 2.98
N ILE A 107 -6.75 -5.71 2.88
CA ILE A 107 -7.16 -6.95 3.55
C ILE A 107 -7.82 -7.90 2.56
N GLY A 108 -7.61 -9.19 2.76
CA GLY A 108 -8.13 -10.25 1.90
C GLY A 108 -7.74 -11.62 2.41
N ASN A 109 -7.94 -12.64 1.59
CA ASN A 109 -7.56 -14.03 1.87
C ASN A 109 -7.45 -14.81 0.56
#